data_AF-A0A7S3DNY3-F1
#
_entry.id   AF-A0A7S3DNY3-F1
#
_cell.length_a   1.000
_cell.length_b   1.000
_cell.length_c   1.000
_cell.angle_alpha   90.00
_cell.angle_beta   90.00
_cell.angle_gamma   90.00
#
_symmetry.space_group_name_H-M   'P 1'
#
loop_
_entity.id
_entity.type
_entity.pdbx_description
1 polymer ?
#
loop_
_entity_poly.entity_id
_entity_poly.type
_entity_poly.pdbx_seq_one_letter_code
_entity_poly.pdbx_strand_id
1 'polypeptide(L)'
;PGVPPLPTDNVVVLNNMKRPWHRCGKHAKTGQLLECRHIWEKVWKSLQWTSQHLEPTAYDWYVKTDWDSFVFPEMIRAYVQKQGWSPHTEHHYVGHEDVHVLETPFISGAMQLFSAKTVFELGRNVLSHPNMTANPPNATHNPNTHCMDGPGQADRPTAVCLQRELQIRPESTRDDQGRERVLLAPAQLMLAWNRSAQGDFWYWKHKPSTVGDMEHCCSPWPLAFHGSPYKKLGELYTIDHFLYGNNNKTTDLFWPRKVDHPVNPYMRAVRRNLQATREREEAQQSQ
;
A
#
# COMPACT_ATOMS: atom_id res chain seq x y z
N PRO A 1 10.11 9.25 -30.09
CA PRO A 1 10.39 10.03 -28.86
C PRO A 1 11.06 9.13 -27.81
N GLY A 2 12.36 9.33 -27.56
CA GLY A 2 13.08 8.59 -26.53
C GLY A 2 12.61 9.00 -25.14
N VAL A 3 12.32 8.02 -24.29
CA VAL A 3 12.09 8.26 -22.86
C VAL A 3 13.37 8.91 -22.31
N PRO A 4 13.28 10.08 -21.65
CA PRO A 4 14.46 10.69 -21.05
C PRO A 4 15.09 9.71 -20.07
N PRO A 5 16.43 9.62 -19.98
CA PRO A 5 17.07 8.81 -18.96
C PRO A 5 16.58 9.25 -17.58
N LEU A 6 16.21 8.29 -16.73
CA LEU A 6 15.81 8.56 -15.35
C LEU A 6 16.96 9.31 -14.64
N PRO A 7 16.68 10.30 -13.78
CA PRO A 7 17.71 10.97 -13.00
C PRO A 7 18.45 9.94 -12.16
N THR A 8 19.73 9.72 -12.46
CA THR A 8 20.57 8.72 -11.77
C THR A 8 20.84 9.09 -10.31
N ASP A 9 20.71 10.37 -9.97
CA ASP A 9 21.15 10.91 -8.69
C ASP A 9 20.12 10.67 -7.56
N ASN A 10 18.88 10.31 -7.93
CA ASN A 10 17.78 10.07 -6.98
C ASN A 10 17.37 8.59 -6.90
N VAL A 11 18.08 7.70 -7.61
CA VAL A 11 17.78 6.27 -7.63
C VAL A 11 18.91 5.51 -6.94
N VAL A 12 18.63 5.01 -5.73
CA VAL A 12 19.56 4.15 -5.01
C VAL A 12 19.21 2.69 -5.30
N VAL A 13 20.14 1.99 -5.94
CA VAL A 13 20.02 0.55 -6.17
C VAL A 13 20.79 -0.19 -5.09
N LEU A 14 20.06 -0.87 -4.20
CA LEU A 14 20.66 -1.77 -3.22
C LEU A 14 21.11 -3.06 -3.91
N ASN A 15 22.39 -3.12 -4.27
CA ASN A 15 23.04 -4.29 -4.86
C ASN A 15 23.31 -5.37 -3.79
N ASN A 16 23.65 -6.59 -4.22
CA ASN A 16 24.10 -7.68 -3.34
C ASN A 16 23.06 -8.18 -2.32
N MET A 17 21.77 -8.16 -2.65
CA MET A 17 20.81 -9.04 -1.98
C MET A 17 21.12 -10.50 -2.38
N LYS A 18 22.04 -11.11 -1.63
CA LYS A 18 22.67 -12.41 -1.94
C LYS A 18 21.84 -13.61 -1.49
N ARG A 19 20.70 -13.40 -0.83
CA ARG A 19 19.94 -14.52 -0.27
C ARG A 19 19.21 -15.27 -1.39
N PRO A 20 19.53 -16.55 -1.63
CA PRO A 20 18.86 -17.34 -2.66
C PRO A 20 17.38 -17.53 -2.29
N TRP A 21 16.54 -17.76 -3.29
CA TRP A 21 15.15 -18.16 -3.08
C TRP A 21 15.11 -19.35 -2.10
N HIS A 22 14.40 -19.21 -0.98
CA HIS A 22 14.27 -20.28 0.00
C HIS A 22 12.98 -21.06 -0.24
N ARG A 23 13.01 -22.35 0.09
CA ARG A 23 11.82 -23.20 0.08
C ARG A 23 11.09 -23.01 1.41
N CYS A 24 9.89 -22.45 1.38
CA CYS A 24 9.12 -22.13 2.60
C CYS A 24 8.02 -23.16 2.91
N GLY A 25 8.07 -24.32 2.27
CA GLY A 25 7.12 -25.40 2.48
C GLY A 25 6.66 -26.01 1.17
N LYS A 26 5.53 -26.72 1.24
CA LYS A 26 4.88 -27.32 0.08
C LYS A 26 3.50 -26.69 -0.11
N HIS A 27 3.12 -26.44 -1.35
CA HIS A 27 1.79 -25.99 -1.69
C HIS A 27 0.77 -27.04 -1.24
N ALA A 28 -0.21 -26.64 -0.44
CA ALA A 28 -1.11 -27.56 0.25
C ALA A 28 -1.89 -28.51 -0.69
N LYS A 29 -2.19 -28.07 -1.91
CA LYS A 29 -2.96 -28.86 -2.89
C LYS A 29 -2.09 -29.68 -3.85
N THR A 30 -0.85 -29.25 -4.11
CA THR A 30 -0.03 -29.86 -5.19
C THR A 30 1.25 -30.52 -4.66
N GLY A 31 1.58 -30.33 -3.38
CA GLY A 31 2.82 -30.86 -2.78
C GLY A 31 4.11 -30.24 -3.33
N GLN A 32 4.03 -29.36 -4.32
CA GLN A 32 5.18 -28.67 -4.91
C GLN A 32 5.83 -27.76 -3.88
N LEU A 33 7.16 -27.74 -3.87
CA LEU A 33 7.93 -26.86 -3.00
C LEU A 33 7.69 -25.41 -3.41
N LEU A 34 7.29 -24.58 -2.44
CA LEU A 34 7.06 -23.16 -2.66
C LEU A 34 8.37 -22.41 -2.54
N GLU A 35 8.75 -21.72 -3.62
CA GLU A 35 9.80 -20.71 -3.57
C GLU A 35 9.21 -19.44 -2.92
N CYS A 36 9.69 -19.14 -1.71
CA CYS A 36 9.33 -17.89 -1.04
C CYS A 36 10.28 -16.78 -1.44
N ARG A 37 9.66 -15.61 -1.68
CA ARG A 37 10.37 -14.36 -1.88
C ARG A 37 10.81 -13.80 -0.52
N HIS A 38 12.01 -13.21 -0.47
CA HIS A 38 12.50 -12.46 0.70
C HIS A 38 12.06 -10.99 0.62
N ILE A 39 10.74 -10.77 0.53
CA ILE A 39 10.19 -9.40 0.39
C ILE A 39 10.48 -8.61 1.66
N TRP A 40 10.39 -9.25 2.82
CA TRP A 40 10.77 -8.63 4.09
C TRP A 40 12.22 -8.14 4.09
N GLU A 41 13.18 -8.95 3.61
CA GLU A 41 14.59 -8.54 3.49
C GLU A 41 14.78 -7.28 2.67
N LYS A 42 14.05 -7.17 1.54
CA LYS A 42 14.04 -5.94 0.75
C LYS A 42 13.57 -4.73 1.55
N VAL A 43 12.46 -4.86 2.26
CA VAL A 43 11.86 -3.73 2.98
C VAL A 43 12.74 -3.31 4.16
N TRP A 44 13.15 -4.25 5.03
CA TRP A 44 13.92 -3.89 6.20
C TRP A 44 15.31 -3.34 5.85
N LYS A 45 15.97 -3.88 4.81
CA LYS A 45 17.24 -3.31 4.32
C LYS A 45 17.06 -1.94 3.71
N SER A 46 15.95 -1.68 3.02
CA SER A 46 15.67 -0.36 2.46
C SER A 46 15.47 0.68 3.57
N LEU A 47 14.72 0.32 4.62
CA LEU A 47 14.50 1.20 5.78
C LEU A 47 15.80 1.41 6.58
N GLN A 48 16.57 0.35 6.81
CA GLN A 48 17.89 0.43 7.44
C GLN A 48 18.81 1.37 6.65
N TRP A 49 18.96 1.13 5.34
CA TRP A 49 19.82 1.94 4.49
C TRP A 49 19.41 3.41 4.53
N THR A 50 18.11 3.70 4.38
CA THR A 50 17.55 5.05 4.45
C THR A 50 17.97 5.75 5.73
N SER A 51 17.81 5.08 6.88
CA SER A 51 18.14 5.66 8.18
C SER A 51 19.65 5.88 8.43
N GLN A 52 20.51 5.13 7.73
CA GLN A 52 21.97 5.18 7.89
C GLN A 52 22.65 6.17 6.93
N HIS A 53 22.03 6.45 5.77
CA HIS A 53 22.66 7.23 4.70
C HIS A 53 21.98 8.58 4.45
N LEU A 54 20.79 8.81 4.99
CA LEU A 54 20.12 10.10 4.91
C LEU A 54 20.17 10.81 6.26
N GLU A 55 20.08 12.13 6.20
CA GLU A 55 19.87 12.95 7.38
C GLU A 55 18.42 12.83 7.87
N PRO A 56 18.16 12.82 9.20
CA PRO A 56 16.81 12.76 9.77
C PRO A 56 15.83 13.80 9.21
N THR A 57 16.35 14.95 8.80
CA THR A 57 15.58 16.09 8.29
C THR A 57 15.57 16.18 6.76
N ALA A 58 16.10 15.19 6.04
CA ALA A 58 16.18 15.23 4.58
C ALA A 58 14.79 15.17 3.92
N TYR A 59 13.88 14.38 4.50
CA TYR A 59 12.50 14.24 4.04
C TYR A 59 11.57 14.13 5.24
N ASP A 60 10.37 14.69 5.10
CA ASP A 60 9.34 14.62 6.14
C ASP A 60 8.64 13.25 6.18
N TRP A 61 8.42 12.65 5.01
CA TRP A 61 7.58 11.48 4.85
C TRP A 61 8.23 10.48 3.90
N TYR A 62 8.14 9.20 4.24
CA TYR A 62 8.71 8.10 3.48
C TYR A 62 7.61 7.13 3.06
N VAL A 63 7.65 6.71 1.79
CA VAL A 63 6.63 5.80 1.24
C VAL A 63 7.30 4.54 0.71
N LYS A 64 6.90 3.39 1.25
CA LYS A 64 7.10 2.10 0.58
C LYS A 64 5.94 1.89 -0.38
N THR A 65 6.24 1.51 -1.62
CA THR A 65 5.24 1.11 -2.61
C THR A 65 5.68 -0.13 -3.36
N ASP A 66 4.73 -0.88 -3.91
CA ASP A 66 5.04 -2.00 -4.79
C ASP A 66 5.30 -1.52 -6.21
N TRP A 67 6.10 -2.29 -6.95
CA TRP A 67 6.42 -2.03 -8.37
C TRP A 67 5.20 -2.04 -9.30
N ASP A 68 4.05 -2.52 -8.83
CA ASP A 68 2.78 -2.61 -9.53
C ASP A 68 1.70 -1.73 -8.90
N SER A 69 2.12 -0.68 -8.18
CA SER A 69 1.22 0.28 -7.57
C SER A 69 1.31 1.64 -8.24
N PHE A 70 0.19 2.36 -8.20
CA PHE A 70 0.12 3.78 -8.58
C PHE A 70 -0.10 4.59 -7.30
N VAL A 71 0.72 5.63 -7.08
CA VAL A 71 0.68 6.47 -5.87
C VAL A 71 0.34 7.90 -6.27
N PHE A 72 -0.40 8.62 -5.42
CA PHE A 72 -0.85 10.00 -5.63
C PHE A 72 -0.17 10.96 -4.63
N PRO A 73 1.03 11.50 -4.94
CA PRO A 73 1.81 12.30 -3.99
C PRO A 73 1.09 13.54 -3.46
N GLU A 74 0.32 14.23 -4.31
CA GLU A 74 -0.47 15.41 -3.95
C GLU A 74 -1.60 15.06 -2.97
N MET A 75 -2.19 13.88 -3.11
CA MET A 75 -3.23 13.39 -2.20
C MET A 75 -2.63 12.96 -0.86
N ILE A 76 -1.44 12.36 -0.87
CA ILE A 76 -0.67 12.06 0.34
C ILE A 76 -0.34 13.35 1.08
N ARG A 77 0.17 14.37 0.38
CA ARG A 77 0.46 15.68 0.96
C ARG A 77 -0.78 16.29 1.61
N ALA A 78 -1.91 16.30 0.90
CA ALA A 78 -3.16 16.84 1.44
C ALA A 78 -3.64 16.04 2.65
N TYR A 79 -3.50 14.71 2.63
CA TYR A 79 -3.85 13.85 3.75
C TYR A 79 -3.02 14.17 5.00
N VAL A 80 -1.68 14.17 4.92
CA VAL A 80 -0.83 14.44 6.10
C VAL A 80 -1.01 15.87 6.62
N GLN A 81 -1.23 16.84 5.73
CA GLN A 81 -1.54 18.23 6.13
C GLN A 81 -2.88 18.32 6.87
N LYS A 82 -3.91 17.59 6.42
CA LYS A 82 -5.21 17.55 7.11
C LYS A 82 -5.08 16.99 8.53
N GLN A 83 -4.20 16.01 8.74
CA GLN A 83 -3.99 15.41 10.06
C GLN A 83 -3.27 16.34 11.03
N GLY A 84 -2.47 17.30 10.53
CA GLY A 84 -1.69 18.20 11.37
C GLY A 84 -0.52 17.51 12.10
N TRP A 85 -0.09 16.35 11.59
CA TRP A 85 0.98 15.55 12.17
C TRP A 85 2.37 16.17 12.00
N SER A 86 3.21 15.98 13.00
CA SER A 86 4.62 16.39 12.97
C SER A 86 5.53 15.23 12.57
N PRO A 87 6.09 15.22 11.35
CA PRO A 87 6.86 14.09 10.82
C PRO A 87 8.14 13.78 11.60
N HIS A 88 8.70 14.78 12.30
CA HIS A 88 10.01 14.68 12.98
C HIS A 88 9.88 14.42 14.49
N THR A 89 8.70 14.63 15.07
CA THR A 89 8.48 14.47 16.52
C THR A 89 7.45 13.42 16.88
N GLU A 90 6.60 13.02 15.93
CA GLU A 90 5.53 12.05 16.14
C GLU A 90 5.76 10.80 15.29
N HIS A 91 5.38 9.64 15.83
CA HIS A 91 5.45 8.37 15.10
C HIS A 91 4.17 8.15 14.32
N HIS A 92 4.31 7.95 13.01
CA HIS A 92 3.22 7.53 12.13
C HIS A 92 3.62 6.35 11.25
N TYR A 93 2.69 5.40 11.11
CA TYR A 93 2.77 4.25 10.21
C TYR A 93 1.38 3.97 9.64
N VAL A 94 1.13 4.38 8.40
CA VAL A 94 -0.23 4.53 7.89
C VAL A 94 -0.43 3.95 6.49
N GLY A 95 -1.64 3.48 6.21
CA GLY A 95 -2.04 2.96 4.88
C GLY A 95 -3.35 2.18 4.91
N HIS A 96 -3.43 1.06 4.19
CA HIS A 96 -4.55 0.12 4.29
C HIS A 96 -4.39 -0.77 5.52
N GLU A 97 -5.06 -0.42 6.61
CA GLU A 97 -5.03 -1.24 7.83
C GLU A 97 -5.85 -2.52 7.66
N ASP A 98 -5.15 -3.66 7.75
CA ASP A 98 -5.72 -4.99 7.83
C ASP A 98 -5.61 -5.55 9.26
N VAL A 99 -6.75 -6.04 9.74
CA VAL A 99 -6.89 -6.75 11.01
C VAL A 99 -7.29 -8.18 10.67
N HIS A 100 -6.34 -9.10 10.59
CA HIS A 100 -6.62 -10.51 10.24
C HIS A 100 -6.25 -11.44 11.39
N VAL A 101 -7.19 -11.83 12.26
CA VAL A 101 -7.12 -12.92 13.29
C VAL A 101 -5.85 -12.99 14.18
N LEU A 102 -4.87 -12.12 14.01
CA LEU A 102 -3.57 -12.12 14.66
C LEU A 102 -3.46 -10.81 15.42
N GLU A 103 -2.83 -10.88 16.59
CA GLU A 103 -2.77 -9.83 17.62
C GLU A 103 -2.17 -8.49 17.16
N THR A 104 -1.58 -8.44 15.96
CA THR A 104 -0.93 -7.24 15.42
C THR A 104 -1.57 -6.86 14.08
N PRO A 105 -2.43 -5.82 14.06
CA PRO A 105 -2.83 -5.17 12.82
C PRO A 105 -1.60 -4.75 12.01
N PHE A 106 -1.74 -4.66 10.69
CA PHE A 106 -0.64 -4.24 9.81
C PHE A 106 -1.15 -3.42 8.62
N ILE A 107 -0.24 -2.69 7.96
CA ILE A 107 -0.57 -1.97 6.73
C ILE A 107 -0.25 -2.85 5.53
N SER A 108 -1.24 -3.12 4.69
CA SER A 108 -1.12 -3.99 3.52
C SER A 108 -1.08 -3.24 2.19
N GLY A 109 -0.48 -3.89 1.19
CA GLY A 109 -0.68 -3.58 -0.21
C GLY A 109 0.14 -2.42 -0.76
N ALA A 110 -0.53 -1.54 -1.51
CA ALA A 110 0.10 -0.61 -2.45
C ALA A 110 1.03 0.43 -1.83
N MET A 111 0.77 0.81 -0.58
CA MET A 111 1.46 1.92 0.04
C MET A 111 1.53 1.74 1.55
N GLN A 112 2.72 1.93 2.09
CA GLN A 112 2.95 2.16 3.52
C GLN A 112 3.64 3.51 3.65
N LEU A 113 3.04 4.42 4.43
CA LEU A 113 3.55 5.76 4.69
C LEU A 113 4.10 5.83 6.11
N PHE A 114 5.30 6.38 6.24
CA PHE A 114 6.01 6.52 7.50
C PHE A 114 6.39 7.98 7.73
N SER A 115 6.27 8.44 8.97
CA SER A 115 6.95 9.69 9.39
C SER A 115 8.47 9.51 9.36
N ALA A 116 9.22 10.61 9.21
CA ALA A 116 10.67 10.59 9.35
C ALA A 116 11.10 9.97 10.68
N LYS A 117 10.51 10.40 11.80
CA LYS A 117 10.80 9.84 13.12
C LYS A 117 10.67 8.31 13.15
N THR A 118 9.59 7.76 12.60
CA THR A 118 9.37 6.31 12.51
C THR A 118 10.48 5.61 11.72
N VAL A 119 10.86 6.13 10.54
CA VAL A 119 11.89 5.49 9.71
C VAL A 119 13.25 5.50 10.39
N PHE A 120 13.63 6.61 11.01
CA PHE A 120 14.94 6.74 11.63
C PHE A 120 15.06 5.93 12.91
N GLU A 121 14.04 5.91 13.77
CA GLU A 121 14.06 5.06 14.97
C GLU A 121 13.99 3.58 14.62
N LEU A 122 13.09 3.17 13.70
CA LEU A 122 13.01 1.80 13.25
C LEU A 122 14.34 1.35 12.61
N GLY A 123 14.87 2.12 11.66
CA GLY A 123 16.08 1.75 10.94
C GLY A 123 17.34 1.69 11.82
N ARG A 124 17.56 2.71 12.67
CA ARG A 124 18.77 2.81 13.51
C ARG A 124 18.73 1.93 14.75
N ASN A 125 17.58 1.89 15.44
CA ASN A 125 17.51 1.28 16.76
C ASN A 125 17.03 -0.17 16.70
N VAL A 126 16.23 -0.53 15.70
CA VAL A 126 15.63 -1.86 15.58
C VAL A 126 16.27 -2.66 14.46
N LEU A 127 16.23 -2.15 13.23
CA LEU A 127 16.64 -2.90 12.04
C LEU A 127 18.17 -3.06 11.92
N SER A 128 18.93 -2.28 12.68
CA SER A 128 20.39 -2.42 12.78
C SER A 128 20.86 -3.41 13.85
N HIS A 129 19.93 -4.03 14.59
CA HIS A 129 20.25 -5.01 15.61
C HIS A 129 20.78 -6.33 15.00
N PRO A 130 21.75 -7.04 15.63
CA PRO A 130 22.29 -8.30 15.13
C PRO A 130 21.23 -9.38 14.79
N ASN A 131 20.10 -9.40 15.52
CA ASN A 131 18.97 -10.33 15.27
C ASN A 131 18.33 -10.16 13.87
N MET A 132 18.52 -9.01 13.21
CA MET A 132 18.07 -8.76 11.84
C MET A 132 19.07 -9.25 10.79
N THR A 133 20.32 -9.53 11.19
CA THR A 133 21.40 -10.00 10.31
C THR A 133 21.72 -11.47 10.50
N ALA A 134 21.36 -12.02 11.66
CA ALA A 134 21.39 -13.44 11.91
C ALA A 134 20.39 -14.09 10.96
N ASN A 135 20.90 -14.83 9.98
CA ASN A 135 20.14 -15.69 9.11
C ASN A 135 20.08 -17.05 9.82
N PRO A 136 19.28 -17.25 10.89
CA PRO A 136 19.53 -18.35 11.79
C PRO A 136 19.08 -19.59 11.03
N PRO A 137 19.98 -20.53 10.69
CA PRO A 137 19.63 -21.70 9.89
C PRO A 137 18.56 -22.58 10.57
N ASN A 138 18.27 -22.32 11.86
CA ASN A 138 17.27 -22.96 12.69
C ASN A 138 16.30 -21.95 13.35
N ALA A 139 15.94 -20.85 12.69
CA ALA A 139 14.95 -19.91 13.23
C ALA A 139 13.59 -20.62 13.45
N THR A 140 13.36 -21.06 14.67
CA THR A 140 12.06 -21.55 15.18
C THR A 140 11.04 -20.42 15.32
N HIS A 141 11.48 -19.18 15.17
CA HIS A 141 10.70 -17.97 15.38
C HIS A 141 10.20 -17.40 14.05
N ASN A 142 8.90 -17.11 14.02
CA ASN A 142 8.19 -16.60 12.86
C ASN A 142 8.34 -15.08 12.79
N PRO A 143 8.78 -14.48 11.67
CA PRO A 143 8.86 -13.01 11.53
C PRO A 143 7.48 -12.33 11.60
N ASN A 144 6.38 -13.09 11.52
CA ASN A 144 5.03 -12.60 11.78
C ASN A 144 4.68 -12.51 13.27
N THR A 145 5.54 -12.97 14.17
CA THR A 145 5.32 -12.90 15.63
C THR A 145 6.50 -12.29 16.39
N HIS A 146 7.69 -12.23 15.79
CA HIS A 146 8.88 -11.60 16.38
C HIS A 146 9.53 -10.63 15.39
N CYS A 147 10.10 -9.54 15.90
CA CYS A 147 10.89 -8.63 15.09
C CYS A 147 12.25 -9.26 14.79
N MET A 148 12.34 -9.92 13.65
CA MET A 148 13.55 -10.58 13.19
C MET A 148 13.52 -10.77 11.69
N ASP A 149 14.66 -11.15 11.14
CA ASP A 149 14.75 -11.53 9.75
C ASP A 149 14.22 -12.95 9.51
N GLY A 150 13.69 -13.18 8.31
CA GLY A 150 13.05 -14.44 7.95
C GLY A 150 12.32 -14.40 6.60
N PRO A 151 11.89 -15.56 6.09
CA PRO A 151 11.16 -15.64 4.84
C PRO A 151 9.74 -15.09 4.98
N GLY A 152 9.18 -14.54 3.89
CA GLY A 152 7.78 -14.20 3.81
C GLY A 152 7.47 -12.81 3.27
N GLN A 153 6.23 -12.40 3.48
CA GLN A 153 5.72 -11.07 3.11
C GLN A 153 6.33 -9.99 4.01
N ALA A 154 6.41 -8.76 3.53
CA ALA A 154 7.02 -7.66 4.28
C ALA A 154 6.07 -6.96 5.25
N ASP A 155 4.78 -6.88 4.90
CA ASP A 155 3.81 -6.02 5.56
C ASP A 155 3.62 -6.37 7.06
N ARG A 156 3.47 -7.67 7.36
CA ARG A 156 3.33 -8.16 8.74
C ARG A 156 4.59 -8.01 9.59
N PRO A 157 5.78 -8.49 9.16
CA PRO A 157 7.00 -8.28 9.93
C PRO A 157 7.30 -6.81 10.21
N THR A 158 7.01 -5.91 9.26
CA THR A 158 7.12 -4.45 9.46
C THR A 158 6.29 -4.01 10.67
N ALA A 159 5.01 -4.39 10.70
CA ALA A 159 4.11 -4.04 11.81
C ALA A 159 4.53 -4.68 13.14
N VAL A 160 5.01 -5.93 13.11
CA VAL A 160 5.52 -6.62 14.31
C VAL A 160 6.70 -5.88 14.92
N CYS A 161 7.67 -5.47 14.10
CA CYS A 161 8.81 -4.68 14.58
C CYS A 161 8.39 -3.34 15.17
N LEU A 162 7.53 -2.60 14.48
CA LEU A 162 7.00 -1.32 14.96
C LEU A 162 6.26 -1.47 16.30
N GLN A 163 5.38 -2.47 16.41
CA GLN A 163 4.55 -2.66 17.60
C GLN A 163 5.36 -3.18 18.79
N ARG A 164 6.26 -4.15 18.59
CA ARG A 164 6.98 -4.79 19.70
C ARG A 164 8.15 -3.95 20.19
N GLU A 165 8.86 -3.30 19.28
CA GLU A 165 10.12 -2.63 19.62
C GLU A 165 9.92 -1.12 19.87
N LEU A 166 8.92 -0.51 19.23
CA LEU A 166 8.66 0.94 19.33
C LEU A 166 7.25 1.29 19.83
N GLN A 167 6.40 0.29 20.11
CA GLN A 167 5.00 0.49 20.51
C GLN A 167 4.15 1.27 19.49
N ILE A 168 4.57 1.28 18.22
CA ILE A 168 3.87 1.97 17.14
C ILE A 168 2.83 1.04 16.53
N ARG A 169 1.57 1.51 16.45
CA ARG A 169 0.47 0.81 15.80
C ARG A 169 0.26 1.33 14.38
N PRO A 170 -0.22 0.49 13.46
CA PRO A 170 -0.68 0.97 12.17
C PRO A 170 -1.90 1.88 12.35
N GLU A 171 -2.03 2.87 11.47
CA GLU A 171 -3.18 3.77 11.44
C GLU A 171 -3.86 3.70 10.07
N SER A 172 -5.19 3.61 10.08
CA SER A 172 -5.99 3.52 8.87
C SER A 172 -6.05 4.86 8.14
N THR A 173 -5.91 4.80 6.81
CA THR A 173 -6.13 5.97 5.93
C THR A 173 -7.59 6.17 5.52
N ARG A 174 -8.53 5.37 6.06
CA ARG A 174 -9.96 5.50 5.73
C ARG A 174 -10.45 6.93 5.94
N ASP A 175 -11.39 7.36 5.11
CA ASP A 175 -12.04 8.66 5.31
C ASP A 175 -13.13 8.62 6.38
N ASP A 176 -13.77 9.76 6.62
CA ASP A 176 -14.78 9.94 7.67
C ASP A 176 -16.03 9.05 7.46
N GLN A 177 -16.17 8.44 6.27
CA GLN A 177 -17.23 7.49 5.91
C GLN A 177 -16.73 6.03 5.93
N GLY A 178 -15.51 5.79 6.38
CA GLY A 178 -14.89 4.47 6.43
C GLY A 178 -14.38 3.96 5.08
N ARG A 179 -14.34 4.80 4.04
CA ARG A 179 -13.94 4.38 2.69
C ARG A 179 -12.43 4.33 2.54
N GLU A 180 -11.94 3.34 1.82
CA GLU A 180 -10.50 3.12 1.63
C GLU A 180 -9.89 4.18 0.72
N ARG A 181 -8.71 4.69 1.11
CA ARG A 181 -7.89 5.54 0.24
C ARG A 181 -6.73 4.79 -0.40
N VAL A 182 -6.29 3.69 0.21
CA VAL A 182 -5.31 2.76 -0.37
C VAL A 182 -6.07 1.53 -0.83
N LEU A 183 -6.09 1.29 -2.14
CA LEU A 183 -6.82 0.19 -2.75
C LEU A 183 -5.90 -1.02 -2.95
N LEU A 184 -6.34 -2.19 -2.47
CA LEU A 184 -5.58 -3.46 -2.50
C LEU A 184 -5.68 -4.21 -3.84
N ALA A 185 -6.41 -3.64 -4.79
CA ALA A 185 -6.55 -4.16 -6.14
C ALA A 185 -6.82 -3.00 -7.11
N PRO A 186 -6.87 -3.27 -8.42
CA PRO A 186 -7.21 -2.25 -9.40
C PRO A 186 -8.55 -1.58 -9.06
N ALA A 187 -8.67 -0.27 -9.26
CA ALA A 187 -9.83 0.50 -8.83
C ALA A 187 -11.13 -0.10 -9.38
N GLN A 188 -11.13 -0.48 -10.67
CA GLN A 188 -12.26 -1.13 -11.34
C GLN A 188 -12.69 -2.43 -10.66
N LEU A 189 -11.73 -3.22 -10.15
CA LEU A 189 -12.00 -4.48 -9.46
C LEU A 189 -12.54 -4.24 -8.05
N MET A 190 -11.95 -3.31 -7.31
CA MET A 190 -12.44 -2.94 -5.96
C MET A 190 -13.88 -2.45 -6.00
N LEU A 191 -14.24 -1.68 -7.04
CA LEU A 191 -15.60 -1.17 -7.24
C LEU A 191 -16.63 -2.24 -7.57
N ALA A 192 -16.19 -3.45 -7.89
CA ALA A 192 -17.04 -4.61 -8.10
C ALA A 192 -17.10 -5.54 -6.86
N TRP A 193 -16.33 -5.26 -5.81
CA TRP A 193 -16.36 -6.08 -4.60
C TRP A 193 -17.64 -5.82 -3.81
N ASN A 194 -18.52 -6.81 -3.80
CA ASN A 194 -19.79 -6.80 -3.10
C ASN A 194 -19.70 -7.68 -1.85
N ARG A 195 -19.92 -7.10 -0.68
CA ARG A 195 -19.76 -7.80 0.60
C ARG A 195 -20.74 -8.97 0.74
N SER A 196 -22.00 -8.76 0.38
CA SER A 196 -23.05 -9.78 0.51
C SER A 196 -22.80 -10.98 -0.40
N ALA A 197 -22.34 -10.75 -1.63
CA ALA A 197 -22.05 -11.80 -2.59
C ALA A 197 -20.75 -12.56 -2.26
N GLN A 198 -19.79 -11.89 -1.61
CA GLN A 198 -18.47 -12.44 -1.33
C GLN A 198 -18.35 -13.14 0.03
N GLY A 199 -19.36 -13.04 0.91
CA GLY A 199 -19.41 -13.73 2.19
C GLY A 199 -18.17 -13.45 3.07
N ASP A 200 -17.50 -14.51 3.53
CA ASP A 200 -16.31 -14.45 4.40
C ASP A 200 -15.00 -14.07 3.69
N PHE A 201 -15.09 -13.34 2.57
CA PHE A 201 -13.92 -12.88 1.84
C PHE A 201 -12.98 -12.07 2.75
N TRP A 202 -11.69 -12.42 2.72
CA TRP A 202 -10.68 -11.92 3.66
C TRP A 202 -10.65 -10.40 3.77
N TYR A 203 -10.92 -9.70 2.67
CA TYR A 203 -10.95 -8.25 2.63
C TYR A 203 -12.02 -7.68 3.55
N TRP A 204 -13.20 -8.28 3.65
CA TRP A 204 -14.28 -7.77 4.49
C TRP A 204 -14.10 -8.10 5.97
N LYS A 205 -13.17 -9.00 6.29
CA LYS A 205 -12.96 -9.50 7.64
C LYS A 205 -12.58 -8.37 8.58
N HIS A 206 -13.29 -8.26 9.70
CA HIS A 206 -13.11 -7.23 10.74
C HIS A 206 -13.36 -5.78 10.30
N LYS A 207 -13.78 -5.53 9.05
CA LYS A 207 -14.27 -4.20 8.66
C LYS A 207 -15.68 -3.99 9.21
N PRO A 208 -16.00 -2.83 9.80
CA PRO A 208 -17.36 -2.51 10.25
C PRO A 208 -18.40 -2.70 9.15
N SER A 209 -19.62 -3.12 9.51
CA SER A 209 -20.74 -3.24 8.58
C SER A 209 -21.13 -1.90 7.93
N THR A 210 -20.76 -0.78 8.56
CA THR A 210 -20.95 0.58 8.06
C THR A 210 -20.02 0.96 6.91
N VAL A 211 -18.93 0.22 6.69
CA VAL A 211 -18.06 0.41 5.53
C VAL A 211 -18.82 -0.03 4.28
N GLY A 212 -19.00 0.88 3.33
CA GLY A 212 -19.66 0.61 2.07
C GLY A 212 -18.90 -0.40 1.20
N ASP A 213 -19.61 -1.05 0.29
CA ASP A 213 -19.04 -1.94 -0.72
C ASP A 213 -19.25 -1.36 -2.12
N MET A 214 -18.71 -2.03 -3.14
CA MET A 214 -18.80 -1.61 -4.54
C MET A 214 -18.43 -0.13 -4.71
N GLU A 215 -19.30 0.71 -5.29
CA GLU A 215 -19.04 2.14 -5.51
C GLU A 215 -18.86 2.95 -4.20
N HIS A 216 -19.29 2.40 -3.07
CA HIS A 216 -19.16 3.02 -1.75
C HIS A 216 -17.93 2.52 -0.97
N CYS A 217 -17.11 1.63 -1.52
CA CYS A 217 -15.89 1.12 -0.85
C CYS A 217 -14.81 2.16 -0.67
N CYS A 218 -14.77 3.13 -1.58
CA CYS A 218 -13.52 3.76 -1.97
C CYS A 218 -13.66 5.27 -1.97
N SER A 219 -12.68 5.94 -1.36
CA SER A 219 -12.68 7.39 -1.22
C SER A 219 -12.47 8.05 -2.58
N PRO A 220 -13.12 9.19 -2.88
CA PRO A 220 -12.84 9.96 -4.09
C PRO A 220 -11.46 10.63 -4.08
N TRP A 221 -10.74 10.53 -2.96
CA TRP A 221 -9.41 11.09 -2.70
C TRP A 221 -8.42 9.94 -2.39
N PRO A 222 -8.04 9.15 -3.41
CA PRO A 222 -7.17 7.99 -3.24
C PRO A 222 -5.73 8.41 -2.94
N LEU A 223 -5.02 7.58 -2.15
CA LEU A 223 -3.59 7.72 -1.89
C LEU A 223 -2.76 6.78 -2.76
N ALA A 224 -3.27 5.57 -3.00
CA ALA A 224 -2.62 4.61 -3.88
C ALA A 224 -3.57 3.51 -4.38
N PHE A 225 -3.23 2.91 -5.51
CA PHE A 225 -3.89 1.74 -6.06
C PHE A 225 -2.88 0.60 -6.27
N HIS A 226 -3.28 -0.64 -5.97
CA HIS A 226 -2.48 -1.84 -6.21
C HIS A 226 -2.85 -2.54 -7.53
N GLY A 227 -1.88 -3.16 -8.19
CA GLY A 227 -2.10 -4.20 -9.17
C GLY A 227 -1.59 -3.93 -10.58
N SER A 228 -1.44 -5.03 -11.33
CA SER A 228 -0.83 -5.09 -12.66
C SER A 228 -1.38 -4.18 -13.78
N PRO A 229 -2.67 -3.75 -13.83
CA PRO A 229 -3.10 -2.88 -14.93
C PRO A 229 -2.28 -1.57 -15.03
N TYR A 230 -1.75 -1.05 -13.93
CA TYR A 230 -1.00 0.21 -13.92
C TYR A 230 0.38 0.18 -14.58
N LYS A 231 0.77 -0.96 -15.18
CA LYS A 231 1.94 -1.07 -16.06
C LYS A 231 1.59 -0.88 -17.53
N LYS A 232 0.30 -0.89 -17.87
CA LYS A 232 -0.18 -0.65 -19.21
C LYS A 232 -0.37 0.84 -19.40
N LEU A 233 0.22 1.36 -20.47
CA LEU A 233 0.15 2.78 -20.81
C LEU A 233 -1.30 3.30 -20.90
N GLY A 234 -2.23 2.49 -21.42
CA GLY A 234 -3.65 2.83 -21.48
C GLY A 234 -4.31 3.04 -20.11
N GLU A 235 -3.90 2.28 -19.09
CA GLU A 235 -4.43 2.43 -17.72
C GLU A 235 -3.87 3.68 -17.04
N LEU A 236 -2.58 3.98 -17.28
CA LEU A 236 -1.97 5.23 -16.83
C LEU A 236 -2.67 6.45 -17.45
N TYR A 237 -2.92 6.45 -18.77
CA TYR A 237 -3.68 7.52 -19.41
C TYR A 237 -5.12 7.61 -18.92
N THR A 238 -5.74 6.48 -18.57
CA THR A 238 -7.09 6.45 -18.02
C THR A 238 -7.12 7.15 -16.67
N ILE A 239 -6.21 6.80 -15.76
CA ILE A 239 -6.06 7.47 -14.46
C ILE A 239 -5.79 8.96 -14.66
N ASP A 240 -4.82 9.30 -15.51
CA ASP A 240 -4.43 10.68 -15.77
C ASP A 240 -5.57 11.52 -16.32
N HIS A 241 -6.29 11.02 -17.33
CA HIS A 241 -7.43 11.70 -17.93
C HIS A 241 -8.54 11.97 -16.91
N PHE A 242 -8.87 10.99 -16.08
CA PHE A 242 -9.99 11.11 -15.17
C PHE A 242 -9.69 11.93 -13.91
N LEU A 243 -8.43 11.94 -13.45
CA LEU A 243 -8.03 12.70 -12.27
C LEU A 243 -7.49 14.08 -12.61
N TYR A 244 -6.82 14.25 -13.76
CA TYR A 244 -6.14 15.50 -14.15
C TYR A 244 -6.60 16.07 -15.50
N GLY A 245 -7.15 15.25 -16.40
CA GLY A 245 -7.46 15.64 -17.79
C GLY A 245 -8.65 16.57 -18.01
N ASN A 246 -9.44 16.89 -16.97
CA ASN A 246 -10.65 17.71 -17.10
C ASN A 246 -10.46 19.19 -16.71
N ASN A 247 -9.26 19.74 -16.94
CA ASN A 247 -8.89 21.10 -16.52
C ASN A 247 -8.91 22.15 -17.64
N ASN A 248 -10.05 22.31 -18.34
CA ASN A 248 -10.35 23.58 -19.03
C ASN A 248 -10.80 24.70 -18.05
N LYS A 249 -10.51 24.54 -16.75
CA LYS A 249 -10.65 25.55 -15.69
C LYS A 249 -9.43 25.51 -14.78
N THR A 250 -8.27 25.74 -15.37
CA THR A 250 -7.00 26.01 -14.69
C THR A 250 -7.10 27.31 -13.89
N THR A 251 -7.31 27.23 -12.56
CA THR A 251 -6.63 28.08 -11.54
C THR A 251 -7.01 27.82 -10.07
N ASP A 252 -8.08 27.09 -9.74
CA ASP A 252 -8.54 27.02 -8.32
C ASP A 252 -8.13 25.73 -7.55
N LEU A 253 -7.27 24.88 -8.13
CA LEU A 253 -7.04 23.51 -7.64
C LEU A 253 -6.05 23.34 -6.48
N PHE A 254 -5.50 24.41 -5.90
CA PHE A 254 -4.54 24.25 -4.79
C PHE A 254 -5.15 24.14 -3.39
N TRP A 255 -6.48 24.33 -3.22
CA TRP A 255 -7.18 24.01 -1.97
C TRP A 255 -8.70 24.06 -2.15
N PRO A 256 -9.47 22.97 -1.91
CA PRO A 256 -10.91 23.12 -1.81
C PRO A 256 -11.25 23.62 -0.40
N ARG A 257 -11.69 24.89 -0.29
CA ARG A 257 -12.59 25.30 0.80
C ARG A 257 -13.79 24.36 0.75
N LYS A 258 -14.21 23.82 1.90
CA LYS A 258 -15.42 22.98 2.12
C LYS A 258 -16.33 22.93 0.89
N VAL A 259 -16.26 21.84 0.12
CA VAL A 259 -17.21 21.61 -0.97
C VAL A 259 -17.96 20.31 -0.69
N ASP A 260 -19.22 20.45 -0.30
CA ASP A 260 -20.22 19.41 -0.44
C ASP A 260 -20.48 19.21 -1.95
N HIS A 261 -19.87 18.21 -2.59
CA HIS A 261 -20.17 17.88 -3.98
C HIS A 261 -20.20 16.39 -4.32
N PRO A 262 -21.04 16.01 -5.32
CA PRO A 262 -21.43 14.64 -5.61
C PRO A 262 -20.35 13.86 -6.35
N VAL A 263 -20.35 12.54 -6.12
CA VAL A 263 -19.55 11.46 -6.75
C VAL A 263 -18.64 11.89 -7.92
N ASN A 264 -17.34 11.70 -7.71
CA ASN A 264 -16.23 11.98 -8.64
C ASN A 264 -16.55 11.48 -10.08
N PRO A 265 -16.39 12.33 -11.12
CA PRO A 265 -16.60 11.97 -12.53
C PRO A 265 -15.88 10.69 -12.98
N TYR A 266 -14.70 10.38 -12.41
CA TYR A 266 -14.00 9.12 -12.62
C TYR A 266 -14.86 7.92 -12.24
N MET A 267 -15.45 7.96 -11.06
CA MET A 267 -16.27 6.88 -10.51
C MET A 267 -17.54 6.70 -11.35
N ARG A 268 -18.11 7.79 -11.89
CA ARG A 268 -19.22 7.74 -12.85
C ARG A 268 -18.82 7.16 -14.22
N ALA A 269 -17.59 7.35 -14.66
CA ALA A 269 -17.11 6.78 -15.91
C ALA A 269 -16.74 5.30 -15.77
N VAL A 270 -16.12 4.92 -14.65
CA VAL A 270 -15.92 3.51 -14.29
C VAL A 270 -17.25 2.79 -14.16
N ARG A 271 -18.28 3.40 -13.54
CA ARG A 271 -19.66 2.89 -13.53
C ARG A 271 -20.18 2.57 -14.93
N ARG A 272 -20.04 3.49 -15.88
CA ARG A 272 -20.52 3.29 -17.27
C ARG A 272 -19.79 2.15 -17.97
N ASN A 273 -18.48 2.03 -17.77
CA ASN A 273 -17.69 0.96 -18.39
C ASN A 273 -17.97 -0.41 -17.76
N LEU A 274 -18.12 -0.49 -16.43
CA LEU A 274 -18.48 -1.72 -15.74
C LEU A 274 -19.89 -2.19 -16.13
N GLN A 275 -20.86 -1.27 -16.21
CA GLN A 275 -22.22 -1.59 -16.62
C GLN A 275 -22.26 -2.10 -18.08
N ALA A 276 -21.56 -1.43 -18.99
CA ALA A 276 -21.46 -1.88 -20.39
C ALA A 276 -20.73 -3.23 -20.53
N THR A 277 -19.82 -3.57 -19.61
CA THR A 277 -19.11 -4.86 -19.62
C THR A 277 -20.04 -5.96 -19.11
N ARG A 278 -20.77 -5.71 -18.02
CA ARG A 278 -21.74 -6.65 -17.45
C ARG A 278 -22.89 -6.96 -18.41
N GLU A 279 -23.42 -5.94 -19.10
CA GLU A 279 -24.44 -6.12 -20.14
C GLU A 279 -23.94 -6.99 -21.32
N ARG A 280 -22.65 -6.92 -21.66
CA ARG A 280 -22.05 -7.78 -22.69
C ARG A 280 -21.88 -9.22 -22.22
N GLU A 281 -21.48 -9.43 -20.97
CA GLU A 281 -21.33 -10.76 -20.38
C GLU A 281 -22.69 -11.47 -20.20
N GLU A 282 -23.72 -10.73 -19.77
CA GLU A 282 -25.10 -11.23 -19.65
C GLU A 282 -25.69 -11.59 -21.02
N ALA A 283 -25.43 -10.77 -22.06
CA ALA A 283 -25.84 -11.05 -23.44
C ALA A 283 -25.13 -12.28 -24.04
N GLN A 284 -23.90 -12.59 -23.61
CA GLN A 284 -23.17 -13.79 -24.04
C GLN A 284 -23.63 -15.06 -23.32
N GLN A 285 -24.18 -14.96 -22.10
CA GLN A 285 -24.71 -16.11 -21.37
C GLN A 285 -26.15 -16.48 -21.77
N SER A 286 -26.84 -15.60 -22.51
CA SER A 286 -28.21 -15.80 -22.98
C SER A 286 -28.31 -16.24 -24.45
N GLN A 287 -27.18 -16.60 -25.06
CA GLN A 287 -27.05 -17.29 -26.36
C GLN A 287 -26.58 -18.73 -26.17
#